data_AF-A0A3R9QQ72-F1
#
_entry.id   AF-A0A3R9QQ72-F1
#
_cell.length_a   1.000
_cell.length_b   1.000
_cell.length_c   1.000
_cell.angle_alpha   90.00
_cell.angle_beta   90.00
_cell.angle_gamma   90.00
#
_symmetry.space_group_name_H-M   'P 1'
#
loop_
_entity.id
_entity.type
_entity.pdbx_description
1 polymer ?
#
loop_
_entity_poly.entity_id
_entity_poly.type
_entity_poly.pdbx_seq_one_letter_code
_entity_poly.pdbx_strand_id
1 'polypeptide(L)'
;MNWLINETGGPGASYKKIYGRVSPGAPYRIPHFKREEYEIALQWLQKHAPDGTIHFDWRLPARYIPLSVQGNPELEEVWRHLKQERIDAVVFTENEIILVEIKDVVRKSAIGQLIHYKKRFEEEYKPDKPIRLQIVAGEDDPVVRKTAEEQGIDVLVLNIPSRRKRILGF
;
A
#
# COMPACT_ATOMS: atom_id res chain seq x y z
N MET A 1 4.18 -19.96 22.33
CA MET A 1 3.56 -20.88 21.36
C MET A 1 4.29 -20.65 20.05
N ASN A 2 4.84 -21.71 19.45
CA ASN A 2 5.89 -21.64 18.42
C ASN A 2 5.37 -21.06 17.10
N TRP A 3 6.17 -20.21 16.46
CA TRP A 3 5.80 -19.36 15.31
C TRP A 3 6.51 -19.81 14.02
N LEU A 4 5.84 -19.67 12.87
CA LEU A 4 6.45 -19.79 11.54
C LEU A 4 6.33 -18.43 10.82
N ILE A 5 7.44 -17.69 10.80
CA ILE A 5 7.65 -16.54 9.92
C ILE A 5 7.99 -17.14 8.56
N ASN A 6 7.10 -16.99 7.57
CA ASN A 6 7.43 -17.35 6.20
C ASN A 6 7.84 -16.06 5.46
N GLU A 7 9.14 -15.90 5.24
CA GLU A 7 9.74 -14.87 4.38
C GLU A 7 9.47 -15.12 2.88
N THR A 8 8.31 -15.65 2.50
CA THR A 8 8.10 -16.14 1.14
C THR A 8 7.20 -15.20 0.36
N GLY A 9 7.79 -14.39 -0.53
CA GLY A 9 7.14 -14.03 -1.80
C GLY A 9 7.34 -12.62 -2.37
N GLY A 10 7.85 -11.65 -1.61
CA GLY A 10 8.05 -10.28 -2.12
C GLY A 10 9.08 -9.47 -1.32
N PRO A 11 9.59 -8.34 -1.85
CA PRO A 11 10.63 -7.52 -1.22
C PRO A 11 10.15 -6.67 -0.01
N GLY A 12 9.20 -7.17 0.78
CA GLY A 12 8.58 -6.46 1.91
C GLY A 12 7.98 -7.41 2.96
N ALA A 13 7.43 -6.83 4.03
CA ALA A 13 6.86 -7.62 5.12
C ALA A 13 5.52 -8.25 4.70
N SER A 14 5.40 -9.57 4.86
CA SER A 14 4.26 -10.38 4.41
C SER A 14 3.39 -10.80 5.60
N TYR A 15 2.08 -10.59 5.53
CA TYR A 15 1.11 -10.93 6.58
C TYR A 15 -0.02 -11.79 6.01
N LYS A 16 -0.23 -12.98 6.57
CA LYS A 16 -1.42 -13.78 6.26
C LYS A 16 -2.53 -13.45 7.26
N LYS A 17 -3.69 -13.01 6.77
CA LYS A 17 -4.92 -12.89 7.57
C LYS A 17 -5.66 -14.21 7.51
N ILE A 18 -6.02 -14.77 8.67
CA ILE A 18 -6.82 -15.99 8.77
C ILE A 18 -7.97 -15.68 9.77
N TYR A 19 -9.22 -15.76 9.29
CA TYR A 19 -10.45 -15.64 10.10
C TYR A 19 -10.53 -14.41 11.01
N GLY A 20 -10.54 -13.20 10.44
CA GLY A 20 -10.79 -11.96 11.21
C GLY A 20 -9.75 -11.64 12.29
N ARG A 21 -8.69 -12.44 12.42
CA ARG A 21 -7.55 -12.19 13.30
C ARG A 21 -6.30 -12.00 12.44
N VAL A 22 -5.66 -10.86 12.63
CA VAL A 22 -4.32 -10.61 12.10
C VAL A 22 -3.35 -11.40 12.97
N SER A 23 -2.38 -12.09 12.34
CA SER A 23 -1.35 -12.84 13.06
C SER A 23 -0.70 -11.98 14.16
N PRO A 24 -0.35 -12.54 15.36
CA PRO A 24 0.25 -11.78 16.46
C PRO A 24 1.68 -11.38 16.08
N GLY A 25 1.80 -10.24 15.40
CA GLY A 25 3.03 -9.81 14.77
C GLY A 25 2.85 -8.74 13.69
N ALA A 26 1.67 -8.09 13.61
CA ALA A 26 1.56 -6.82 12.89
C ALA A 26 2.72 -5.93 13.38
N PRO A 27 3.54 -5.38 12.47
CA PRO A 27 4.82 -4.84 12.85
C PRO A 27 4.56 -3.65 13.77
N TYR A 28 5.37 -3.52 14.81
CA TYR A 28 5.31 -2.39 15.74
C TYR A 28 5.47 -1.04 15.01
N ARG A 29 5.90 -1.06 13.73
CA ARG A 29 5.74 -0.01 12.72
C ARG A 29 5.60 -0.66 11.34
N ILE A 30 4.51 -0.40 10.61
CA ILE A 30 4.52 -0.59 9.16
C ILE A 30 5.49 0.47 8.62
N PRO A 31 6.49 0.12 7.78
CA PRO A 31 7.44 1.09 7.24
C PRO A 31 6.71 2.29 6.58
N HIS A 32 7.42 3.41 6.44
CA HIS A 32 7.05 4.61 5.68
C HIS A 32 5.74 5.36 6.03
N PHE A 33 4.86 4.83 6.88
CA PHE A 33 3.66 5.54 7.30
C PHE A 33 3.93 6.62 8.35
N LYS A 34 3.23 7.75 8.20
CA LYS A 34 3.03 8.69 9.31
C LYS A 34 2.20 8.03 10.40
N ARG A 35 2.22 8.59 11.60
CA ARG A 35 1.46 8.05 12.75
C ARG A 35 -0.02 7.85 12.43
N GLU A 36 -0.64 8.82 11.77
CA GLU A 36 -2.07 8.79 11.44
C GLU A 36 -2.39 7.73 10.36
N GLU A 37 -1.54 7.61 9.34
CA GLU A 37 -1.65 6.57 8.30
C GLU A 37 -1.47 5.18 8.90
N TYR A 38 -0.60 5.03 9.90
CA TYR A 38 -0.46 3.78 10.65
C TYR A 38 -1.72 3.42 11.43
N GLU A 39 -2.35 4.38 12.12
CA GLU A 39 -3.63 4.16 12.81
C GLU A 39 -4.74 3.74 11.83
N ILE A 40 -4.80 4.37 10.66
CA ILE A 40 -5.74 4.05 9.57
C ILE A 40 -5.47 2.63 9.05
N ALA A 41 -4.21 2.30 8.77
CA ALA A 41 -3.80 0.98 8.29
C ALA A 41 -4.17 -0.13 9.28
N LEU A 42 -3.94 0.08 10.58
CA LEU A 42 -4.32 -0.88 11.61
C LEU A 42 -5.83 -1.08 11.68
N GLN A 43 -6.62 0.00 11.66
CA GLN A 43 -8.07 -0.10 11.72
C GLN A 43 -8.64 -0.79 10.46
N TRP A 44 -8.12 -0.46 9.28
CA TRP A 44 -8.46 -1.17 8.04
C TRP A 44 -8.11 -2.65 8.14
N LEU A 45 -6.88 -2.99 8.53
CA LEU A 45 -6.42 -4.38 8.62
C LEU A 45 -7.31 -5.22 9.55
N GLN A 46 -7.67 -4.66 10.71
CA GLN A 46 -8.50 -5.33 11.71
C GLN A 46 -9.95 -5.51 11.27
N LYS A 47 -10.56 -4.50 10.64
CA LYS A 47 -12.03 -4.44 10.47
C LYS A 47 -12.51 -4.60 9.02
N HIS A 48 -11.67 -4.29 8.04
CA HIS A 48 -12.12 -4.10 6.65
C HIS A 48 -11.25 -4.81 5.60
N ALA A 49 -9.98 -5.11 5.90
CA ALA A 49 -9.13 -5.80 4.94
C ALA A 49 -9.72 -7.16 4.59
N PRO A 50 -9.76 -7.53 3.30
CA PRO A 50 -10.34 -8.79 2.86
C PRO A 50 -9.49 -9.98 3.32
N ASP A 51 -10.07 -11.17 3.23
CA ASP A 51 -9.33 -12.40 3.46
C ASP A 51 -8.31 -12.63 2.34
N GLY A 52 -7.08 -12.98 2.73
CA GLY A 52 -5.97 -13.14 1.80
C GLY A 52 -4.60 -12.91 2.44
N THR A 53 -3.58 -12.85 1.59
CA THR A 53 -2.22 -12.49 1.97
C THR A 53 -2.00 -11.00 1.69
N ILE A 54 -1.64 -10.25 2.73
CA ILE A 54 -1.45 -8.80 2.68
C ILE A 54 0.04 -8.50 2.83
N HIS A 55 0.62 -7.78 1.89
CA HIS A 55 2.01 -7.32 1.92
C HIS A 55 2.01 -5.80 2.04
N PHE A 56 2.72 -5.26 3.04
CA PHE A 56 2.92 -3.80 3.15
C PHE A 56 4.30 -3.42 2.59
N ASP A 57 4.46 -2.15 2.18
CA ASP A 57 5.71 -1.61 1.58
C ASP A 57 6.15 -2.44 0.36
N TRP A 58 5.22 -2.73 -0.56
CA TRP A 58 5.55 -3.50 -1.76
C TRP A 58 6.40 -2.65 -2.70
N ARG A 59 7.61 -3.12 -3.00
CA ARG A 59 8.60 -2.37 -3.78
C ARG A 59 8.58 -2.75 -5.24
N LEU A 60 8.28 -1.77 -6.09
CA LEU A 60 8.44 -1.86 -7.53
C LEU A 60 9.88 -1.46 -7.90
N PRO A 61 10.59 -2.26 -8.72
CA PRO A 61 11.97 -1.99 -9.05
C PRO A 61 12.15 -0.70 -9.84
N ALA A 62 13.30 -0.04 -9.65
CA ALA A 62 13.67 1.12 -10.44
C ALA A 62 13.82 0.73 -11.93
N ARG A 63 13.19 1.51 -12.83
CA ARG A 63 13.22 1.25 -14.29
C ARG A 63 14.41 1.83 -15.02
N TYR A 64 15.01 2.86 -14.44
CA TYR A 64 16.03 3.65 -15.10
C TYR A 64 17.20 3.86 -14.18
N ILE A 65 18.39 3.51 -14.68
CA ILE A 65 19.67 3.89 -14.11
C ILE A 65 20.31 4.89 -15.07
N PRO A 66 20.59 6.12 -14.62
CA PRO A 66 21.28 7.12 -15.43
C PRO A 66 22.63 6.63 -15.93
N LEU A 67 23.03 7.06 -17.12
CA LEU A 67 24.35 6.73 -17.68
C LEU A 67 25.50 7.14 -16.74
N SER A 68 25.33 8.21 -15.97
CA SER A 68 26.30 8.67 -14.97
C SER A 68 26.48 7.71 -13.78
N VAL A 69 25.55 6.77 -13.60
CA VAL A 69 25.56 5.76 -12.53
C VAL A 69 25.97 4.39 -13.09
N GLN A 70 25.69 4.13 -14.37
CA GLN A 70 25.99 2.86 -15.03
C GLN A 70 27.49 2.54 -15.03
N GLY A 71 27.83 1.27 -14.83
CA GLY A 71 29.20 0.77 -14.81
C GLY A 71 29.89 0.88 -13.45
N ASN A 72 29.23 1.47 -12.44
CA ASN A 72 29.65 1.39 -11.04
C ASN A 72 28.62 0.57 -10.24
N PRO A 73 28.90 -0.71 -9.92
CA PRO A 73 27.96 -1.60 -9.26
C PRO A 73 27.41 -1.07 -7.92
N GLU A 74 28.24 -0.39 -7.13
CA GLU A 74 27.83 0.17 -5.84
C GLU A 74 26.84 1.32 -6.03
N LEU A 75 27.13 2.24 -6.96
CA LEU A 75 26.22 3.34 -7.26
C LEU A 75 24.92 2.85 -7.91
N GLU A 76 24.98 1.82 -8.75
CA GLU A 76 23.80 1.19 -9.33
C GLU A 76 22.90 0.55 -8.27
N GLU A 77 23.47 -0.16 -7.30
CA GLU A 77 22.74 -0.76 -6.20
C GLU A 77 22.04 0.30 -5.34
N VAL A 78 22.79 1.34 -4.94
CA VAL A 78 22.23 2.48 -4.19
C VAL A 78 21.11 3.15 -4.99
N TRP A 79 21.29 3.34 -6.29
CA TRP A 79 20.28 3.95 -7.14
C TRP A 79 19.01 3.10 -7.22
N ARG A 80 19.15 1.78 -7.44
CA ARG A 80 18.02 0.85 -7.46
C ARG A 80 17.27 0.88 -6.14
N HIS A 81 17.97 0.94 -5.01
CA HIS A 81 17.34 1.03 -3.70
C HIS A 81 16.58 2.35 -3.49
N LEU A 82 17.19 3.48 -3.86
CA LEU A 82 16.60 4.81 -3.63
C LEU A 82 15.44 5.15 -4.58
N LYS A 83 15.42 4.56 -5.78
CA LYS A 83 14.42 4.85 -6.82
C LYS A 83 13.32 3.80 -6.92
N GLN A 84 13.24 2.87 -5.98
CA GLN A 84 12.09 1.98 -5.84
C GLN A 84 10.83 2.77 -5.51
N GLU A 85 9.76 2.47 -6.23
CA GLU A 85 8.42 2.96 -5.91
C GLU A 85 7.79 2.00 -4.91
N ARG A 86 6.94 2.52 -4.01
CA ARG A 86 6.36 1.75 -2.91
C ARG A 86 4.85 1.82 -2.99
N ILE A 87 4.20 0.67 -2.99
CA ILE A 87 2.76 0.53 -2.82
C ILE A 87 2.51 0.27 -1.34
N ASP A 88 1.58 1.02 -0.76
CA ASP A 88 1.31 0.96 0.68
C ASP A 88 0.92 -0.45 1.14
N ALA A 89 -0.03 -1.08 0.44
CA ALA A 89 -0.29 -2.51 0.59
C ALA A 89 -0.73 -3.20 -0.71
N VAL A 90 -0.42 -4.49 -0.82
CA VAL A 90 -0.88 -5.39 -1.87
C VAL A 90 -1.56 -6.57 -1.23
N VAL A 91 -2.80 -6.84 -1.60
CA VAL A 91 -3.57 -7.98 -1.09
C VAL A 91 -3.78 -9.01 -2.19
N PHE A 92 -3.28 -10.21 -1.98
CA PHE A 92 -3.56 -11.37 -2.83
C PHE A 92 -4.71 -12.15 -2.20
N THR A 93 -5.86 -12.14 -2.88
CA THR A 93 -7.01 -12.97 -2.52
C THR A 93 -7.05 -14.20 -3.43
N GLU A 94 -8.07 -15.04 -3.25
CA GLU A 94 -8.33 -16.15 -4.17
C GLU A 94 -8.59 -15.64 -5.60
N ASN A 95 -9.38 -14.58 -5.74
CA ASN A 95 -9.95 -14.16 -7.04
C ASN A 95 -9.29 -12.92 -7.65
N GLU A 96 -8.65 -12.08 -6.84
CA GLU A 96 -8.15 -10.77 -7.27
C GLU A 96 -6.89 -10.34 -6.50
N ILE A 97 -6.18 -9.37 -7.08
CA ILE A 97 -5.11 -8.60 -6.43
C ILE A 97 -5.64 -7.20 -6.14
N ILE A 98 -5.42 -6.70 -4.94
CA ILE A 98 -5.88 -5.36 -4.55
C ILE A 98 -4.65 -4.51 -4.22
N LEU A 99 -4.47 -3.42 -4.98
CA LEU A 99 -3.48 -2.40 -4.66
C LEU A 99 -4.15 -1.34 -3.80
N VAL A 100 -3.57 -1.08 -2.62
CA VAL A 100 -4.13 -0.21 -1.61
C VAL A 100 -3.20 0.97 -1.40
N GLU A 101 -3.76 2.18 -1.40
CA GLU A 101 -3.08 3.41 -0.99
C GLU A 101 -3.75 3.94 0.28
N ILE A 102 -2.96 4.26 1.30
CA ILE A 102 -3.42 4.72 2.61
C ILE A 102 -3.09 6.20 2.78
N LYS A 103 -4.09 7.00 3.15
CA LYS A 103 -3.92 8.45 3.35
C LYS A 103 -4.68 8.96 4.56
N ASP A 104 -4.21 10.07 5.13
CA ASP A 104 -4.93 10.81 6.17
C ASP A 104 -6.28 11.35 5.68
N VAL A 105 -6.35 11.79 4.41
CA VAL A 105 -7.55 12.29 3.72
C VAL A 105 -7.60 11.68 2.32
N VAL A 106 -8.79 11.51 1.74
CA VAL A 106 -8.91 11.18 0.31
C VAL A 106 -8.22 12.27 -0.54
N ARG A 107 -7.17 11.91 -1.28
CA ARG A 107 -6.32 12.86 -2.02
C ARG A 107 -6.23 12.52 -3.50
N LYS A 108 -6.18 13.55 -4.36
CA LYS A 108 -5.99 13.40 -5.81
C LYS A 108 -4.71 12.64 -6.15
N SER A 109 -3.67 12.77 -5.32
CA SER A 109 -2.41 12.04 -5.50
C SER A 109 -2.60 10.52 -5.41
N ALA A 110 -3.49 10.04 -4.52
CA ALA A 110 -3.75 8.60 -4.36
C ALA A 110 -4.33 7.98 -5.64
N ILE A 111 -5.19 8.72 -6.35
CA ILE A 111 -5.74 8.29 -7.65
C ILE A 111 -4.61 8.08 -8.66
N GLY A 112 -3.76 9.10 -8.85
CA GLY A 112 -2.65 9.03 -9.79
C GLY A 112 -1.62 7.95 -9.43
N GLN A 113 -1.33 7.81 -8.14
CA GLN A 113 -0.45 6.77 -7.61
C GLN A 113 -0.99 5.37 -7.91
N LEU A 114 -2.25 5.08 -7.59
CA LEU A 114 -2.84 3.75 -7.83
C LEU A 114 -2.94 3.40 -9.32
N ILE A 115 -3.31 4.35 -10.18
CA ILE A 115 -3.34 4.12 -11.63
C ILE A 115 -1.93 3.80 -12.16
N HIS A 116 -0.93 4.58 -11.73
CA HIS A 116 0.46 4.34 -12.09
C HIS A 116 0.97 2.99 -11.57
N TYR A 117 0.70 2.68 -10.30
CA TYR A 117 1.11 1.43 -9.66
C TYR A 117 0.47 0.21 -10.33
N LYS A 118 -0.82 0.28 -10.72
CA LYS A 118 -1.47 -0.79 -11.48
C LYS A 118 -0.69 -1.12 -12.76
N LYS A 119 -0.47 -0.10 -13.59
CA LYS A 119 0.28 -0.26 -14.84
C LYS A 119 1.67 -0.82 -14.59
N ARG A 120 2.38 -0.27 -13.61
CA ARG A 120 3.72 -0.72 -13.20
C ARG A 120 3.72 -2.19 -12.77
N PHE A 121 2.74 -2.59 -11.98
CA PHE A 121 2.61 -3.93 -11.42
C PHE A 121 2.26 -4.95 -12.50
N GLU A 122 1.34 -4.61 -13.42
CA GLU A 122 0.97 -5.44 -14.56
C GLU A 122 2.18 -5.70 -15.48
N GLU A 123 2.95 -4.66 -15.79
CA GLU A 123 4.13 -4.77 -16.65
C GLU A 123 5.26 -5.60 -16.01
N GLU A 124 5.46 -5.45 -14.69
CA GLU A 124 6.52 -6.14 -13.95
C GLU A 124 6.21 -7.61 -13.69
N TYR A 125 5.02 -7.89 -13.17
CA TYR A 125 4.68 -9.21 -12.63
C TYR A 125 3.74 -10.03 -13.51
N LYS A 126 3.11 -9.41 -14.51
CA LYS A 126 2.17 -10.06 -15.43
C LYS A 126 1.15 -10.95 -14.69
N PRO A 127 0.39 -10.39 -13.75
CA PRO A 127 -0.51 -11.18 -12.92
C PRO A 127 -1.58 -11.86 -13.78
N ASP A 128 -1.96 -13.06 -13.35
CA ASP A 128 -3.03 -13.87 -13.93
C ASP A 128 -4.42 -13.49 -13.37
N LYS A 129 -4.45 -12.78 -12.24
CA LYS A 129 -5.66 -12.31 -11.57
C LYS A 129 -5.96 -10.84 -11.89
N PRO A 130 -7.25 -10.43 -11.90
CA PRO A 130 -7.62 -9.04 -12.05
C PRO A 130 -7.07 -8.18 -10.90
N ILE A 131 -6.67 -6.95 -11.23
CA ILE A 131 -6.23 -5.96 -10.26
C ILE A 131 -7.33 -4.94 -9.99
N ARG A 132 -7.73 -4.84 -8.71
CA ARG A 132 -8.59 -3.80 -8.16
C ARG A 132 -7.79 -2.75 -7.39
N LEU A 133 -8.27 -1.51 -7.40
CA LEU A 133 -7.65 -0.37 -6.75
C LEU A 133 -8.48 0.07 -5.55
N GLN A 134 -7.82 0.40 -4.44
CA GLN A 134 -8.49 0.88 -3.24
C GLN A 134 -7.74 2.04 -2.58
N ILE A 135 -8.47 3.10 -2.23
CA ILE A 135 -8.02 4.14 -1.31
C ILE A 135 -8.62 3.84 0.06
N VAL A 136 -7.78 3.82 1.09
CA VAL A 136 -8.20 3.78 2.49
C VAL A 136 -7.79 5.10 3.14
N ALA A 137 -8.78 5.87 3.62
CA ALA A 137 -8.53 7.19 4.17
C ALA A 137 -9.10 7.38 5.58
N GLY A 138 -8.45 8.24 6.35
CA GLY A 138 -8.97 8.67 7.66
C GLY A 138 -10.18 9.58 7.49
N GLU A 139 -10.04 10.62 6.67
CA GLU A 139 -11.08 11.58 6.37
C GLU A 139 -11.52 11.56 4.91
N ASP A 140 -12.74 12.02 4.67
CA ASP A 140 -13.32 12.14 3.35
C ASP A 140 -12.99 13.47 2.67
N ASP A 141 -12.88 13.43 1.35
CA ASP A 141 -13.02 14.58 0.46
C ASP A 141 -14.03 14.14 -0.62
N PRO A 142 -15.31 14.50 -0.48
CA PRO A 142 -16.37 13.95 -1.34
C PRO A 142 -16.16 14.21 -2.83
N VAL A 143 -15.54 15.34 -3.19
CA VAL A 143 -15.26 15.68 -4.58
C VAL A 143 -14.20 14.76 -5.14
N VAL A 144 -13.11 14.55 -4.39
CA VAL A 144 -12.03 13.65 -4.80
C VAL A 144 -12.47 12.19 -4.76
N ARG A 145 -13.27 11.77 -3.75
CA ARG A 145 -13.87 10.43 -3.70
C ARG A 145 -14.66 10.15 -4.96
N LYS A 146 -15.57 11.04 -5.34
CA LYS A 146 -16.40 10.88 -6.53
C LYS A 146 -15.52 10.68 -7.78
N THR A 147 -14.47 11.48 -7.93
CA THR A 147 -13.51 11.30 -9.04
C THR A 147 -12.80 9.95 -8.98
N ALA A 148 -12.41 9.46 -7.79
CA ALA A 148 -11.77 8.15 -7.65
C ALA A 148 -12.73 7.01 -8.04
N GLU A 149 -13.98 7.06 -7.58
CA GLU A 149 -15.01 6.07 -7.87
C GLU A 149 -15.36 6.02 -9.36
N GLU A 150 -15.43 7.19 -10.04
CA GLU A 150 -15.60 7.29 -11.49
C GLU A 150 -14.45 6.63 -12.28
N GLN A 151 -13.26 6.50 -11.68
CA GLN A 151 -12.11 5.78 -12.25
C GLN A 151 -12.06 4.30 -11.84
N GLY A 152 -13.10 3.78 -11.17
CA GLY A 152 -13.14 2.39 -10.70
C GLY A 152 -12.23 2.11 -9.50
N ILE A 153 -11.93 3.14 -8.70
CA ILE A 153 -11.15 3.00 -7.46
C ILE A 153 -12.11 2.98 -6.27
N ASP A 154 -12.07 1.91 -5.50
CA ASP A 154 -12.88 1.79 -4.28
C ASP A 154 -12.35 2.74 -3.20
N VAL A 155 -13.23 3.46 -2.51
CA VAL A 155 -12.84 4.38 -1.44
C VAL A 155 -13.47 3.97 -0.11
N LEU A 156 -12.63 3.68 0.87
CA LEU A 156 -13.04 3.42 2.24
C LEU A 156 -12.59 4.57 3.15
N VAL A 157 -13.53 5.18 3.87
CA VAL A 157 -13.21 6.21 4.88
C VAL A 157 -13.52 5.69 6.28
N LEU A 158 -12.55 5.85 7.19
CA LEU A 158 -12.60 5.30 8.54
C LEU A 158 -13.00 6.33 9.63
N ASN A 159 -13.24 7.58 9.24
CA ASN A 159 -13.53 8.71 10.14
C ASN A 159 -12.46 8.93 11.21
N ILE A 160 -11.19 8.70 10.86
CA ILE A 160 -10.04 9.02 11.71
C ILE A 160 -9.59 10.44 11.37
N PRO A 161 -9.63 11.40 12.30
CA PRO A 161 -9.25 12.77 12.01
C PRO A 161 -7.75 12.87 11.69
N SER A 162 -7.41 13.65 10.67
CA SER A 162 -6.06 14.02 10.30
C SER A 162 -5.40 14.84 11.40
N ARG A 163 -4.06 14.85 11.37
CA ARG A 163 -3.26 15.63 12.32
C ARG A 163 -3.66 17.10 12.37
N ARG A 164 -3.99 17.69 11.21
CA ARG A 164 -4.41 19.10 11.11
C ARG A 164 -5.68 19.35 11.93
N LYS A 165 -6.71 18.51 11.81
CA LYS A 165 -7.94 18.65 12.61
C LYS A 165 -7.70 18.41 14.09
N ARG A 166 -6.90 17.39 14.44
CA ARG A 166 -6.54 17.11 15.84
C ARG A 166 -5.83 18.28 16.53
N ILE A 167 -4.94 18.99 15.81
CA ILE A 167 -4.21 20.16 16.35
C ILE A 167 -5.14 21.37 16.44
N LEU A 168 -6.04 21.56 15.47
CA LEU A 168 -6.90 22.74 15.39
C LEU A 168 -8.21 22.61 16.18
N GLY A 169 -8.54 21.43 16.71
CA GLY A 169 -9.70 21.22 17.58
C GLY A 169 -11.06 21.19 16.87
N PHE A 170 -11.08 20.85 15.58
CA PHE A 170 -12.30 20.70 14.77
C PHE A 170 -12.76 19.24 14.70
#